data_AF-A0A4Y9RFM9-F1
#
_entry.id   AF-A0A4Y9RFM9-F1
#
_cell.length_a   1.000
_cell.length_b   1.000
_cell.length_c   1.000
_cell.angle_alpha   90.00
_cell.angle_beta   90.00
_cell.angle_gamma   90.00
#
_symmetry.space_group_name_H-M   'P 1'
#
loop_
_entity.id
_entity.type
_entity.pdbx_description
1 polymer ?
#
loop_
_entity_poly.entity_id
_entity_poly.type
_entity_poly.pdbx_seq_one_letter_code
_entity_poly.pdbx_strand_id
1 'polypeptide(L)'
;MAREPAHDPGEAIDRLRHSTRRILNAIRWARAVNAVWRTFNRHQARQEIADSPASPAAHVYERTTLDAQIMMIARVFDAPGRGHILTQNRMSFPVCRTLMEQPGVMEFLLDQSEDWNELGAENRERLSARYHVFLDVLTALENEEPNRVTLVRGFRDENIAHELRFDVLPERPQYDHIHGLVDEASVLIGHLMLIVEGAAIHWQDGDVDGSVTWLWNAVADVSRRGD
;
A
#
# COMPACT_ATOMS: atom_id res chain seq x y z
N MET A 1 -18.60 -13.63 34.97
CA MET A 1 -18.29 -13.26 33.58
C MET A 1 -18.17 -11.76 33.53
N ALA A 2 -16.98 -11.21 33.32
CA ALA A 2 -16.83 -9.79 33.09
C ALA A 2 -17.55 -9.45 31.79
N ARG A 3 -18.50 -8.52 31.81
CA ARG A 3 -19.08 -7.95 30.60
C ARG A 3 -17.94 -7.28 29.85
N GLU A 4 -17.70 -7.67 28.60
CA GLU A 4 -16.90 -6.84 27.70
C GLU A 4 -17.51 -5.43 27.70
N PRO A 5 -16.70 -4.36 27.84
CA PRO A 5 -17.22 -3.01 27.80
C PRO A 5 -17.98 -2.79 26.50
N ALA A 6 -19.08 -2.04 26.56
CA ALA A 6 -19.88 -1.72 25.39
C ALA A 6 -18.96 -1.11 24.31
N HIS A 7 -18.90 -1.75 23.16
CA HIS A 7 -18.14 -1.29 22.01
C HIS A 7 -18.70 0.08 21.59
N ASP A 8 -17.87 1.12 21.65
CA ASP A 8 -18.19 2.43 21.07
C ASP A 8 -17.78 2.41 19.59
N PRO A 9 -18.72 2.47 18.64
CA PRO A 9 -18.40 2.56 17.22
C PRO A 9 -17.46 3.73 16.92
N GLY A 10 -17.56 4.84 17.68
CA GLY A 10 -16.70 6.01 17.53
C GLY A 10 -15.20 5.69 17.65
N GLU A 11 -14.81 4.83 18.60
CA GLU A 11 -13.41 4.42 18.78
C GLU A 11 -12.90 3.64 17.56
N ALA A 12 -13.73 2.75 17.00
CA ALA A 12 -13.40 2.03 15.78
C ALA A 12 -13.27 2.97 14.57
N ILE A 13 -14.12 4.00 14.46
CA ILE A 13 -14.05 5.02 13.41
C ILE A 13 -12.78 5.85 13.51
N ASP A 14 -12.42 6.33 14.69
CA ASP A 14 -11.21 7.13 14.87
C ASP A 14 -9.96 6.33 14.51
N ARG A 15 -9.95 5.05 14.89
CA ARG A 15 -8.90 4.11 14.50
C ARG A 15 -8.90 3.83 13.00
N LEU A 16 -10.07 3.68 12.37
CA LEU A 16 -10.19 3.54 10.92
C LEU A 16 -9.60 4.75 10.21
N ARG A 17 -10.01 5.97 10.57
CA ARG A 17 -9.47 7.23 10.02
C ARG A 17 -7.96 7.33 10.18
N HIS A 18 -7.44 6.97 11.35
CA HIS A 18 -5.99 6.95 11.58
C HIS A 18 -5.28 5.94 10.68
N SER A 19 -5.80 4.72 10.60
CA SER A 19 -5.25 3.63 9.79
C SER A 19 -5.26 3.98 8.31
N THR A 20 -6.38 4.49 7.80
CA THR A 20 -6.55 4.91 6.41
C THR A 20 -5.52 5.96 6.01
N ARG A 21 -5.32 7.02 6.81
CA ARG A 21 -4.30 8.04 6.54
C ARG A 21 -2.87 7.47 6.48
N ARG A 22 -2.55 6.50 7.33
CA ARG A 22 -1.23 5.86 7.33
C ARG A 22 -1.03 4.91 6.17
N ILE A 23 -2.06 4.14 5.80
CA ILE A 23 -2.05 3.28 4.61
C ILE A 23 -1.89 4.15 3.35
N LEU A 24 -2.63 5.26 3.25
CA LEU A 24 -2.51 6.21 2.15
C LEU A 24 -1.08 6.72 1.99
N ASN A 25 -0.44 7.14 3.08
CA ASN A 25 0.94 7.61 3.01
C ASN A 25 1.90 6.49 2.56
N ALA A 26 1.74 5.27 3.07
CA ALA A 26 2.57 4.13 2.64
C ALA A 26 2.42 3.85 1.14
N ILE A 27 1.19 3.92 0.61
CA ILE A 27 0.91 3.70 -0.83
C ILE A 27 1.45 4.86 -1.67
N ARG A 28 1.31 6.11 -1.23
CA ARG A 28 1.93 7.29 -1.90
C ARG A 28 3.43 7.08 -2.08
N TRP A 29 4.11 6.67 -1.03
CA TRP A 29 5.54 6.38 -1.07
C TRP A 29 5.87 5.20 -1.98
N ALA A 30 5.13 4.08 -1.86
CA ALA A 30 5.34 2.91 -2.71
C ALA A 30 5.15 3.25 -4.20
N ARG A 31 4.14 4.06 -4.55
CA ARG A 31 3.93 4.57 -5.92
C ARG A 31 5.08 5.44 -6.40
N ALA A 32 5.56 6.38 -5.58
CA ALA A 32 6.66 7.25 -5.94
C ALA A 32 7.95 6.46 -6.21
N VAL A 33 8.29 5.51 -5.32
CA VAL A 33 9.46 4.65 -5.50
C VAL A 33 9.28 3.71 -6.71
N ASN A 34 8.07 3.23 -6.96
CA ASN A 34 7.72 2.45 -8.15
C ASN A 34 7.95 3.26 -9.43
N ALA A 35 7.47 4.50 -9.51
CA ALA A 35 7.71 5.36 -10.66
C ALA A 35 9.21 5.59 -10.90
N VAL A 36 9.98 5.86 -9.84
CA VAL A 36 11.45 6.02 -9.95
C VAL A 36 12.09 4.77 -10.55
N TRP A 37 11.70 3.59 -10.06
CA TRP A 37 12.20 2.32 -10.57
C TRP A 37 11.79 2.07 -12.02
N ARG A 38 10.51 2.31 -12.38
CA ARG A 38 9.99 2.13 -13.75
C ARG A 38 10.76 3.01 -14.73
N THR A 39 11.04 4.26 -14.37
CA THR A 39 11.84 5.17 -15.19
C THR A 39 13.28 4.70 -15.33
N PHE A 40 13.90 4.18 -14.26
CA PHE A 40 15.22 3.54 -14.34
C PHE A 40 15.25 2.40 -15.37
N ASN A 41 14.20 1.58 -15.40
CA ASN A 41 14.16 0.37 -16.22
C ASN A 41 13.66 0.57 -17.66
N ARG A 42 13.03 1.71 -17.98
CA ARG A 42 12.51 2.02 -19.32
C ARG A 42 13.48 2.82 -20.20
N HIS A 43 14.57 3.35 -19.65
CA HIS A 43 15.39 4.35 -20.34
C HIS A 43 16.57 3.78 -21.14
N GLN A 44 16.85 4.42 -22.28
CA GLN A 44 18.11 4.33 -23.03
C GLN A 44 19.35 4.57 -22.13
N ALA A 45 19.21 5.41 -21.10
CA ALA A 45 20.23 5.64 -20.07
C ALA A 45 20.59 4.40 -19.23
N ARG A 46 19.76 3.34 -19.21
CA ARG A 46 20.13 2.08 -18.53
C ARG A 46 21.36 1.46 -19.17
N GLN A 47 21.41 1.45 -20.49
CA GLN A 47 22.55 0.91 -21.24
C GLN A 47 23.79 1.77 -20.95
N GLU A 48 23.65 3.09 -21.00
CA GLU A 48 24.73 4.04 -20.69
C GLU A 48 25.27 3.87 -19.25
N ILE A 49 24.39 3.69 -18.26
CA ILE A 49 24.78 3.44 -16.86
C ILE A 49 25.43 2.07 -16.70
N ALA A 50 24.87 1.03 -17.34
CA ALA A 50 25.39 -0.34 -17.29
C ALA A 50 26.80 -0.44 -17.90
N ASP A 51 27.06 0.33 -18.95
CA ASP A 51 28.34 0.41 -19.64
C ASP A 51 29.33 1.39 -18.96
N SER A 52 28.92 2.06 -17.87
CA SER A 52 29.73 3.03 -17.11
C SER A 52 30.27 2.46 -15.79
N PRO A 53 31.26 3.14 -15.16
CA PRO A 53 31.71 2.81 -13.80
C PRO A 53 30.62 2.89 -12.72
N ALA A 54 29.47 3.52 -13.00
CA ALA A 54 28.36 3.65 -12.06
C ALA A 54 27.46 2.39 -11.98
N SER A 55 27.67 1.41 -12.86
CA SER A 55 26.88 0.17 -12.94
C SER A 55 26.69 -0.55 -11.59
N PRO A 56 27.72 -0.74 -10.74
CA PRO A 56 27.54 -1.36 -9.42
C PRO A 56 26.63 -0.55 -8.49
N ALA A 57 26.74 0.78 -8.51
CA ALA A 57 25.90 1.66 -7.68
C ALA A 57 24.43 1.66 -8.14
N ALA A 58 24.22 1.58 -9.45
CA ALA A 58 22.91 1.48 -10.06
C ALA A 58 22.18 0.17 -9.65
N HIS A 59 22.90 -0.95 -9.62
CA HIS A 59 22.35 -2.22 -9.12
C HIS A 59 21.99 -2.18 -7.63
N VAL A 60 22.80 -1.51 -6.80
CA VAL A 60 22.47 -1.30 -5.38
C VAL A 60 21.21 -0.45 -5.24
N TYR A 61 21.04 0.57 -6.07
CA TYR A 61 19.85 1.42 -6.10
C TYR A 61 18.59 0.64 -6.49
N GLU A 62 18.64 -0.13 -7.58
CA GLU A 62 17.53 -0.99 -8.04
C GLU A 62 17.06 -1.93 -6.93
N ARG A 63 18.02 -2.58 -6.26
CA ARG A 63 17.72 -3.53 -5.19
C ARG A 63 17.12 -2.83 -3.97
N THR A 64 17.73 -1.73 -3.52
CA THR A 64 17.27 -1.00 -2.33
C THR A 64 15.87 -0.40 -2.54
N THR A 65 15.58 0.10 -3.73
CA THR A 65 14.25 0.64 -4.06
C THR A 65 13.20 -0.47 -4.15
N LEU A 66 13.54 -1.63 -4.71
CA LEU A 66 12.68 -2.81 -4.71
C LEU A 66 12.38 -3.31 -3.29
N ASP A 67 13.41 -3.46 -2.45
CA ASP A 67 13.27 -3.89 -1.05
C ASP A 67 12.39 -2.91 -0.27
N ALA A 68 12.60 -1.60 -0.46
CA ALA A 68 11.77 -0.57 0.17
C ALA A 68 10.29 -0.64 -0.27
N GLN A 69 10.03 -0.84 -1.57
CA GLN A 69 8.67 -1.03 -2.08
C GLN A 69 7.99 -2.25 -1.44
N ILE A 70 8.69 -3.39 -1.39
CA ILE A 70 8.18 -4.63 -0.79
C ILE A 70 7.88 -4.42 0.69
N MET A 71 8.79 -3.80 1.44
CA MET A 71 8.61 -3.51 2.87
C MET A 71 7.39 -2.62 3.13
N MET A 72 7.12 -1.64 2.26
CA MET A 72 5.97 -0.75 2.38
C MET A 72 4.66 -1.43 1.99
N ILE A 73 4.64 -2.12 0.84
CA ILE A 73 3.41 -2.68 0.28
C ILE A 73 2.95 -3.94 1.05
N ALA A 74 3.86 -4.80 1.46
CA ALA A 74 3.50 -6.01 2.22
C ALA A 74 2.78 -5.67 3.53
N ARG A 75 3.16 -4.57 4.19
CA ARG A 75 2.58 -4.14 5.47
C ARG A 75 1.11 -3.72 5.35
N VAL A 76 0.71 -3.13 4.21
CA VAL A 76 -0.70 -2.72 4.02
C VAL A 76 -1.63 -3.91 3.81
N PHE A 77 -1.08 -5.13 3.62
CA PHE A 77 -1.82 -6.38 3.48
C PHE A 77 -1.61 -7.35 4.66
N ASP A 78 -0.94 -6.94 5.75
CA ASP A 78 -0.77 -7.83 6.90
C ASP A 78 -2.12 -8.12 7.57
N ALA A 79 -2.36 -9.38 7.92
CA ALA A 79 -3.52 -9.77 8.72
C ALA A 79 -3.49 -9.08 10.10
N PRO A 80 -4.63 -8.98 10.80
CA PRO A 80 -4.64 -8.54 12.20
C PRO A 80 -3.69 -9.39 13.06
N GLY A 81 -3.04 -8.75 14.04
CA GLY A 81 -2.22 -9.41 15.04
C GLY A 81 -3.06 -10.14 16.09
N ARG A 82 -2.38 -10.80 17.03
CA ARG A 82 -3.04 -11.36 18.21
C ARG A 82 -3.50 -10.23 19.14
N GLY A 83 -4.68 -10.38 19.74
CA GLY A 83 -5.25 -9.41 20.68
C GLY A 83 -6.43 -8.62 20.11
N HIS A 84 -6.89 -7.62 20.86
CA HIS A 84 -8.05 -6.83 20.51
C HIS A 84 -7.77 -5.91 19.30
N ILE A 85 -8.69 -5.84 18.34
CA ILE A 85 -8.50 -5.08 17.09
C ILE A 85 -8.26 -3.59 17.34
N LEU A 86 -8.88 -3.02 18.38
CA LEU A 86 -8.74 -1.61 18.74
C LEU A 86 -7.38 -1.24 19.34
N THR A 87 -6.64 -2.20 19.90
CA THR A 87 -5.41 -1.91 20.66
C THR A 87 -4.12 -2.32 19.94
N GLN A 88 -4.21 -3.05 18.83
CA GLN A 88 -3.02 -3.48 18.09
C GLN A 88 -2.34 -2.34 17.32
N ASN A 89 -1.07 -2.49 16.96
CA ASN A 89 -0.33 -1.45 16.21
C ASN A 89 -0.38 -1.62 14.68
N ARG A 90 -1.03 -2.67 14.18
CA ARG A 90 -1.13 -2.92 12.73
C ARG A 90 -2.16 -2.02 12.08
N MET A 91 -1.82 -1.54 10.88
CA MET A 91 -2.63 -0.66 10.05
C MET A 91 -2.53 -1.15 8.61
N SER A 92 -3.52 -1.94 8.22
CA SER A 92 -3.57 -2.67 6.95
C SER A 92 -5.02 -2.77 6.49
N PHE A 93 -5.24 -3.09 5.22
CA PHE A 93 -6.59 -3.29 4.69
C PHE A 93 -7.36 -4.39 5.41
N PRO A 94 -6.77 -5.56 5.76
CA PRO A 94 -7.44 -6.56 6.59
C PRO A 94 -7.83 -6.03 7.98
N VAL A 95 -7.01 -5.19 8.60
CA VAL A 95 -7.36 -4.55 9.89
C VAL A 95 -8.54 -3.59 9.71
N CYS A 96 -8.54 -2.78 8.65
CA CYS A 96 -9.66 -1.89 8.34
C CYS A 96 -10.96 -2.66 8.09
N ARG A 97 -10.89 -3.79 7.36
CA ARG A 97 -12.02 -4.71 7.20
C ARG A 97 -12.56 -5.18 8.55
N THR A 98 -11.70 -5.72 9.42
CA THR A 98 -12.12 -6.21 10.75
C THR A 98 -12.70 -5.11 11.64
N LEU A 99 -12.23 -3.86 11.50
CA LEU A 99 -12.81 -2.71 12.19
C LEU A 99 -14.20 -2.36 11.66
N MET A 100 -14.40 -2.37 10.33
CA MET A 100 -15.71 -2.14 9.70
C MET A 100 -16.72 -3.24 10.04
N GLU A 101 -16.27 -4.49 10.20
CA GLU A 101 -17.12 -5.62 10.59
C GLU A 101 -17.54 -5.59 12.07
N GLN A 102 -17.05 -4.65 12.89
CA GLN A 102 -17.50 -4.52 14.28
C GLN A 102 -18.97 -4.06 14.35
N PRO A 103 -19.75 -4.53 15.36
CA PRO A 103 -21.14 -4.15 15.52
C PRO A 103 -21.36 -2.63 15.56
N GLY A 104 -22.25 -2.12 14.71
CA GLY A 104 -22.64 -0.70 14.66
C GLY A 104 -21.67 0.22 13.91
N VAL A 105 -20.48 -0.23 13.52
CA VAL A 105 -19.49 0.62 12.84
C VAL A 105 -19.94 1.05 11.44
N MET A 106 -20.40 0.11 10.61
CA MET A 106 -20.90 0.46 9.28
C MET A 106 -22.20 1.27 9.32
N GLU A 107 -23.10 0.98 10.26
CA GLU A 107 -24.32 1.77 10.47
C GLU A 107 -23.97 3.22 10.81
N PHE A 108 -23.04 3.40 11.75
CA PHE A 108 -22.54 4.72 12.13
C PHE A 108 -21.86 5.46 10.96
N LEU A 109 -21.06 4.77 10.13
CA LEU A 109 -20.48 5.37 8.91
C LEU A 109 -21.55 5.81 7.91
N LEU A 110 -22.58 4.99 7.71
CA LEU A 110 -23.68 5.32 6.81
C LEU A 110 -24.46 6.54 7.30
N ASP A 111 -24.73 6.61 8.60
CA ASP A 111 -25.41 7.76 9.21
C ASP A 111 -24.56 9.04 9.06
N GLN A 112 -23.26 8.96 9.35
CA GLN A 112 -22.35 10.11 9.14
C GLN A 112 -22.21 10.51 7.67
N SER A 113 -22.40 9.59 6.74
CA SER A 113 -22.18 9.86 5.32
C SER A 113 -23.18 10.83 4.71
N GLU A 114 -24.38 10.93 5.29
CA GLU A 114 -25.41 11.86 4.82
C GLU A 114 -24.99 13.32 5.03
N ASP A 115 -24.18 13.59 6.07
CA ASP A 115 -23.76 14.94 6.42
C ASP A 115 -22.46 15.39 5.73
N TRP A 116 -21.84 14.54 4.90
CA TRP A 116 -20.53 14.85 4.30
C TRP A 116 -20.55 15.96 3.25
N ASN A 117 -21.62 16.03 2.47
CA ASN A 117 -21.77 16.96 1.35
C ASN A 117 -23.24 17.06 0.92
N GLU A 118 -23.50 17.86 -0.12
CA GLU A 118 -24.84 18.13 -0.65
C GLU A 118 -25.58 16.89 -1.20
N LEU A 119 -24.91 15.75 -1.38
CA LEU A 119 -25.51 14.53 -1.92
C LEU A 119 -26.36 13.78 -0.88
N GLY A 120 -26.21 14.09 0.42
CA GLY A 120 -27.11 13.60 1.46
C GLY A 120 -27.26 12.08 1.47
N ALA A 121 -28.51 11.60 1.41
CA ALA A 121 -28.86 10.19 1.42
C ALA A 121 -28.22 9.36 0.28
N GLU A 122 -27.85 9.96 -0.85
CA GLU A 122 -27.14 9.25 -1.93
C GLU A 122 -25.77 8.74 -1.48
N ASN A 123 -25.15 9.38 -0.48
CA ASN A 123 -23.89 8.92 0.08
C ASN A 123 -24.00 7.54 0.74
N ARG A 124 -25.17 7.16 1.29
CA ARG A 124 -25.36 5.83 1.90
C ARG A 124 -25.25 4.71 0.87
N GLU A 125 -25.90 4.87 -0.27
CA GLU A 125 -25.83 3.90 -1.37
C GLU A 125 -24.41 3.83 -1.94
N ARG A 126 -23.79 4.99 -2.18
CA ARG A 126 -22.41 5.07 -2.65
C ARG A 126 -21.42 4.42 -1.70
N LEU A 127 -21.54 4.67 -0.40
CA LEU A 127 -20.68 4.08 0.63
C LEU A 127 -20.88 2.56 0.66
N SER A 128 -22.13 2.11 0.68
CA SER A 128 -22.47 0.69 0.66
C SER A 128 -21.88 -0.01 -0.55
N ALA A 129 -22.05 0.54 -1.75
CA ALA A 129 -21.47 -0.01 -2.98
C ALA A 129 -19.93 -0.07 -2.91
N ARG A 130 -19.29 0.99 -2.38
CA ARG A 130 -17.83 1.05 -2.24
C ARG A 130 -17.30 0.06 -1.22
N TYR A 131 -18.03 -0.15 -0.13
CA TYR A 131 -17.71 -1.17 0.86
C TYR A 131 -17.74 -2.57 0.26
N HIS A 132 -18.76 -2.91 -0.54
CA HIS A 132 -18.81 -4.20 -1.23
C HIS A 132 -17.64 -4.36 -2.21
N VAL A 133 -17.36 -3.36 -3.05
CA VAL A 133 -16.22 -3.42 -3.98
C VAL A 133 -14.89 -3.58 -3.23
N PHE A 134 -14.72 -2.89 -2.09
CA PHE A 134 -13.54 -3.04 -1.24
C PHE A 134 -13.37 -4.49 -0.74
N LEU A 135 -14.46 -5.11 -0.27
CA LEU A 135 -14.44 -6.51 0.17
C LEU A 135 -14.17 -7.48 -0.98
N ASP A 136 -14.77 -7.25 -2.14
CA ASP A 136 -14.60 -8.10 -3.33
C ASP A 136 -13.14 -8.09 -3.79
N VAL A 137 -12.52 -6.90 -3.88
CA VAL A 137 -11.11 -6.77 -4.27
C VAL A 137 -10.19 -7.45 -3.26
N LEU A 138 -10.43 -7.27 -1.94
CA LEU A 138 -9.64 -7.96 -0.92
C LEU A 138 -9.79 -9.48 -1.00
N THR A 139 -11.01 -9.97 -1.18
CA THR A 139 -11.30 -11.40 -1.28
C THR A 139 -10.68 -12.00 -2.54
N ALA A 140 -10.70 -11.27 -3.66
CA ALA A 140 -10.05 -11.69 -4.89
C ALA A 140 -8.53 -11.84 -4.71
N LEU A 141 -7.89 -10.91 -3.97
CA LEU A 141 -6.46 -10.99 -3.66
C LEU A 141 -6.10 -12.11 -2.70
N GLU A 142 -6.97 -12.38 -1.72
CA GLU A 142 -6.79 -13.50 -0.79
C GLU A 142 -6.87 -14.86 -1.49
N ASN A 143 -7.71 -14.97 -2.53
CA ASN A 143 -7.95 -16.22 -3.27
C ASN A 143 -7.16 -16.33 -4.58
N GLU A 144 -6.28 -15.38 -4.87
CA GLU A 144 -5.46 -15.40 -6.09
C GLU A 144 -4.45 -16.57 -6.08
N GLU A 145 -4.23 -17.20 -7.24
CA GLU A 145 -3.22 -18.24 -7.44
C GLU A 145 -2.28 -17.93 -8.63
N PRO A 146 -0.96 -17.78 -8.41
CA PRO A 146 -0.29 -17.81 -7.12
C PRO A 146 -0.63 -16.57 -6.27
N ASN A 147 -0.75 -16.75 -4.96
CA ASN A 147 -1.09 -15.65 -4.06
C ASN A 147 0.07 -14.64 -3.96
N ARG A 148 0.00 -13.56 -4.75
CA ARG A 148 1.05 -12.53 -4.83
C ARG A 148 1.35 -11.87 -3.48
N VAL A 149 0.31 -11.63 -2.66
CA VAL A 149 0.47 -11.06 -1.31
C VAL A 149 1.33 -11.96 -0.43
N THR A 150 1.10 -13.27 -0.48
CA THR A 150 1.85 -14.27 0.30
C THR A 150 3.30 -14.35 -0.16
N LEU A 151 3.54 -14.34 -1.47
CA LEU A 151 4.90 -14.33 -2.02
C LEU A 151 5.70 -13.08 -1.57
N VAL A 152 5.10 -11.90 -1.67
CA VAL A 152 5.75 -10.64 -1.27
C VAL A 152 5.96 -10.57 0.24
N ARG A 153 5.01 -11.07 1.04
CA ARG A 153 5.18 -11.19 2.50
C ARG A 153 6.28 -12.18 2.88
N GLY A 154 6.36 -13.32 2.21
CA GLY A 154 7.44 -14.30 2.41
C GLY A 154 8.80 -13.69 2.17
N PHE A 155 8.99 -13.01 1.03
CA PHE A 155 10.23 -12.29 0.73
C PHE A 155 10.56 -11.21 1.76
N ARG A 156 9.57 -10.42 2.19
CA ARG A 156 9.74 -9.44 3.25
C ARG A 156 10.23 -10.09 4.54
N ASP A 157 9.55 -11.14 4.99
CA ASP A 157 9.83 -11.79 6.27
C ASP A 157 11.24 -12.42 6.26
N GLU A 158 11.70 -12.94 5.13
CA GLU A 158 13.09 -13.36 4.95
C GLU A 158 14.07 -12.21 5.04
N ASN A 159 13.78 -11.08 4.38
CA ASN A 159 14.66 -9.92 4.41
C ASN A 159 14.71 -9.20 5.75
N ILE A 160 13.68 -9.34 6.59
CA ILE A 160 13.69 -8.91 7.98
C ILE A 160 14.44 -9.93 8.86
N ALA A 161 14.34 -11.22 8.54
CA ALA A 161 14.85 -12.33 9.35
C ALA A 161 16.27 -12.79 8.98
N HIS A 162 17.08 -11.93 8.33
CA HIS A 162 18.46 -12.21 7.85
C HIS A 162 19.49 -12.67 8.91
N GLU A 163 19.08 -13.17 10.07
CA GLU A 163 19.94 -13.85 11.05
C GLU A 163 19.56 -15.31 11.36
N LEU A 164 18.48 -15.91 10.81
CA LEU A 164 18.00 -17.20 11.34
C LEU A 164 17.42 -18.26 10.36
N ARG A 165 17.54 -18.15 9.03
CA ARG A 165 17.00 -19.19 8.12
C ARG A 165 18.03 -19.72 7.13
N PHE A 166 18.27 -21.04 7.19
CA PHE A 166 19.29 -21.74 6.40
C PHE A 166 18.76 -22.60 5.24
N ASP A 167 17.50 -23.03 5.21
CA ASP A 167 17.06 -24.02 4.22
C ASP A 167 15.57 -23.90 3.83
N VAL A 168 15.20 -22.95 2.96
CA VAL A 168 14.08 -23.06 1.98
C VAL A 168 14.34 -21.95 0.94
N LEU A 169 14.33 -22.26 -0.36
CA LEU A 169 14.18 -21.23 -1.41
C LEU A 169 12.68 -21.11 -1.71
N PRO A 170 11.94 -20.13 -1.16
CA PRO A 170 10.57 -19.93 -1.60
C PRO A 170 10.55 -19.44 -3.04
N GLU A 171 9.41 -19.67 -3.70
CA GLU A 171 9.05 -18.93 -4.90
C GLU A 171 9.26 -17.43 -4.64
N ARG A 172 10.06 -16.78 -5.50
CA ARG A 172 10.35 -15.36 -5.37
C ARG A 172 9.23 -14.56 -6.03
N PRO A 173 8.79 -13.45 -5.41
CA PRO A 173 7.85 -12.55 -6.08
C PRO A 173 8.48 -12.06 -7.40
N GLN A 174 7.70 -12.11 -8.48
CA GLN A 174 8.10 -11.52 -9.74
C GLN A 174 7.90 -10.01 -9.65
N TYR A 175 8.66 -9.27 -10.45
CA TYR A 175 8.58 -7.82 -10.50
C TYR A 175 7.14 -7.35 -10.72
N ASP A 176 6.46 -7.86 -11.75
CA ASP A 176 5.07 -7.51 -12.07
C ASP A 176 4.08 -7.77 -10.92
N HIS A 177 4.39 -8.71 -10.02
CA HIS A 177 3.56 -8.94 -8.84
C HIS A 177 3.58 -7.74 -7.90
N ILE A 178 4.75 -7.12 -7.69
CA ILE A 178 4.92 -5.97 -6.78
C ILE A 178 4.20 -4.75 -7.37
N HIS A 179 4.30 -4.55 -8.68
CA HIS A 179 3.61 -3.46 -9.37
C HIS A 179 2.11 -3.61 -9.36
N GLY A 180 1.63 -4.81 -9.69
CA GLY A 180 0.20 -5.13 -9.60
C GLY A 180 -0.35 -4.85 -8.20
N LEU A 181 0.38 -5.26 -7.15
CA LEU A 181 -0.02 -4.99 -5.77
C LEU A 181 0.00 -3.49 -5.39
N VAL A 182 0.96 -2.72 -5.90
CA VAL A 182 0.96 -1.25 -5.71
C VAL A 182 -0.25 -0.60 -6.38
N ASP A 183 -0.59 -1.02 -7.60
CA ASP A 183 -1.72 -0.50 -8.36
C ASP A 183 -3.05 -0.91 -7.71
N GLU A 184 -3.20 -2.16 -7.27
CA GLU A 184 -4.38 -2.65 -6.54
C GLU A 184 -4.52 -2.01 -5.16
N ALA A 185 -3.44 -1.83 -4.41
CA ALA A 185 -3.47 -1.08 -3.16
C ALA A 185 -3.94 0.37 -3.39
N SER A 186 -3.55 0.97 -4.51
CA SER A 186 -3.98 2.33 -4.90
C SER A 186 -5.48 2.41 -5.16
N VAL A 187 -6.08 1.35 -5.71
CA VAL A 187 -7.54 1.20 -5.87
C VAL A 187 -8.21 0.98 -4.52
N LEU A 188 -7.72 0.05 -3.71
CA LEU A 188 -8.25 -0.27 -2.38
C LEU A 188 -8.27 0.95 -1.45
N ILE A 189 -7.19 1.74 -1.41
CA ILE A 189 -7.17 2.96 -0.59
C ILE A 189 -8.12 4.03 -1.11
N GLY A 190 -8.36 4.08 -2.42
CA GLY A 190 -9.38 4.94 -3.00
C GLY A 190 -10.78 4.58 -2.50
N HIS A 191 -11.10 3.28 -2.42
CA HIS A 191 -12.36 2.83 -1.82
C HIS A 191 -12.42 3.13 -0.33
N LEU A 192 -11.34 2.84 0.41
CA LEU A 192 -11.29 3.04 1.86
C LEU A 192 -11.41 4.52 2.26
N MET A 193 -10.79 5.44 1.52
CA MET A 193 -10.97 6.89 1.75
C MET A 193 -12.40 7.35 1.50
N LEU A 194 -13.06 6.81 0.48
CA LEU A 194 -14.45 7.15 0.22
C LEU A 194 -15.35 6.60 1.33
N ILE A 195 -15.10 5.37 1.80
CA ILE A 195 -15.86 4.75 2.89
C ILE A 195 -15.69 5.49 4.22
N VAL A 196 -14.50 6.01 4.52
CA VAL A 196 -14.18 6.55 5.84
C VAL A 196 -14.29 8.08 5.92
N GLU A 197 -14.03 8.78 4.80
CA GLU A 197 -13.92 10.24 4.75
C GLU A 197 -14.77 10.88 3.63
N GLY A 198 -15.50 10.09 2.84
CA GLY A 198 -16.25 10.60 1.68
C GLY A 198 -15.37 11.14 0.55
N ALA A 199 -14.05 10.92 0.63
CA ALA A 199 -13.07 11.49 -0.28
C ALA A 199 -12.66 10.50 -1.37
N ALA A 200 -12.68 10.96 -2.62
CA ALA A 200 -12.07 10.23 -3.72
C ALA A 200 -10.58 10.60 -3.83
N ILE A 201 -9.72 9.60 -4.00
CA ILE A 201 -8.32 9.82 -4.37
C ILE A 201 -8.20 9.74 -5.89
N HIS A 202 -7.64 10.78 -6.49
CA HIS A 202 -7.19 10.77 -7.87
C HIS A 202 -5.66 10.75 -7.89
N TRP A 203 -5.10 9.72 -8.50
CA TRP A 203 -3.66 9.57 -8.68
C TRP A 203 -3.26 10.26 -9.99
N GLN A 204 -2.35 11.24 -9.91
CA GLN A 204 -1.75 11.89 -11.09
C GLN A 204 -0.30 11.41 -11.23
N ASP A 205 -0.01 10.63 -12.26
CA ASP A 205 1.33 10.03 -12.44
C ASP A 205 2.32 11.00 -13.12
N GLY A 206 1.83 12.04 -13.80
CA GLY A 206 2.66 12.97 -14.59
C GLY A 206 3.70 13.79 -13.79
N ASP A 207 3.36 14.22 -12.56
CA ASP A 207 4.26 15.03 -11.73
C ASP A 207 5.44 14.22 -11.16
N VAL A 208 5.22 12.93 -10.94
CA VAL A 208 6.25 12.01 -10.44
C VAL A 208 7.27 11.72 -11.54
N ASP A 209 6.81 11.46 -12.76
CA ASP A 209 7.68 11.19 -13.91
C ASP A 209 8.63 12.36 -14.25
N GLY A 210 8.13 13.60 -14.17
CA GLY A 210 8.95 14.80 -14.34
C GLY A 210 10.03 14.96 -13.26
N SER A 211 9.67 14.71 -11.99
CA SER A 211 10.59 14.80 -10.85
C SER A 211 11.70 13.74 -10.91
N VAL A 212 11.36 12.53 -11.36
CA VAL A 212 12.33 11.44 -11.53
C VAL A 212 13.33 11.75 -12.64
N THR A 213 12.87 12.27 -13.77
CA THR A 213 13.73 12.67 -14.89
C THR A 213 14.75 13.72 -14.46
N TRP A 214 14.32 14.70 -13.67
CA TRP A 214 15.21 15.73 -13.11
C TRP A 214 16.28 15.14 -12.17
N LEU A 215 15.90 14.25 -11.25
CA LEU A 215 16.83 13.60 -10.31
C LEU A 215 17.98 12.92 -11.06
N TRP A 216 17.67 12.24 -12.18
CA TRP A 216 18.66 11.50 -12.94
C TRP A 216 19.57 12.39 -13.77
N ASN A 217 19.05 13.46 -14.37
CA ASN A 217 19.91 14.46 -15.00
C ASN A 217 20.92 15.02 -13.99
N ALA A 218 20.50 15.25 -12.74
CA ALA A 218 21.41 15.69 -11.68
C ALA A 218 22.48 14.64 -11.35
N VAL A 219 22.12 13.35 -11.21
CA VAL A 219 23.09 12.28 -10.95
C VAL A 219 24.08 12.11 -12.12
N ALA A 220 23.59 12.13 -13.36
CA ALA A 220 24.42 12.01 -14.55
C ALA A 220 25.36 13.21 -14.75
N ASP A 221 24.89 14.42 -14.44
CA ASP A 221 25.69 15.65 -14.54
C ASP A 221 26.77 15.74 -13.46
N VAL A 222 26.54 15.18 -12.26
CA VAL A 222 27.57 15.08 -11.21
C VAL A 222 28.73 14.21 -11.68
N SER A 223 28.46 13.13 -12.42
CA SER A 223 29.50 12.27 -12.99
C SER A 223 30.34 12.96 -14.07
N ARG A 224 29.74 13.84 -14.89
CA ARG A 224 30.48 14.58 -15.94
C ARG A 224 31.36 15.72 -15.41
N ARG A 225 31.16 16.16 -14.16
CA ARG A 225 31.94 17.21 -13.52
C ARG A 225 33.07 16.67 -12.62
N GLY A 226 33.19 15.35 -12.52
CA GLY A 226 34.20 14.66 -11.73
C GLY A 226 35.46 14.23 -12.51
N ASP A 227 35.50 14.48 -13.82
CA ASP A 227 36.69 14.38 -14.69
C ASP A 227 37.39 15.74 -14.82
#